data_AF-A0A537JSD3-F1
#
_entry.id   AF-A0A537JSD3-F1
#
_cell.length_a   1.000
_cell.length_b   1.000
_cell.length_c   1.000
_cell.angle_alpha   90.00
_cell.angle_beta   90.00
_cell.angle_gamma   90.00
#
_symmetry.space_group_name_H-M   'P 1'
#
loop_
_entity.id
_entity.type
_entity.pdbx_description
1 polymer ?
#
loop_
_entity_poly.entity_id
_entity_poly.type
_entity_poly.pdbx_seq_one_letter_code
_entity_poly.pdbx_strand_id
1 'polypeptide(L)' 'FSFDQWGVELGKQLANKILPELRDDERISSHDSSTNSLINIFKEMKNDVN' A
#
# COMPACT_ATOMS: atom_id res chain seq x y z
N PHE A 1 -33.56 -9.11 3.86
CA PHE A 1 -32.72 -8.02 3.34
C PHE A 1 -31.34 -8.17 3.97
N SER A 2 -30.33 -8.55 3.18
CA SER A 2 -28.92 -8.58 3.60
C SER A 2 -28.10 -8.13 2.40
N PHE A 3 -28.03 -6.81 2.20
CA PHE A 3 -27.60 -6.22 0.93
C PHE A 3 -26.85 -4.90 1.12
N ASP A 4 -25.72 -4.95 1.81
CA ASP A 4 -24.69 -3.94 1.58
C ASP A 4 -23.29 -4.56 1.60
N GLN A 5 -22.36 -3.84 0.97
CA GLN A 5 -20.98 -4.28 0.71
C GLN A 5 -19.98 -3.29 1.34
N TRP A 6 -20.37 -2.60 2.43
CA TRP A 6 -19.50 -1.62 3.10
C TRP A 6 -18.15 -2.19 3.50
N GLY A 7 -18.07 -3.51 3.78
CA GLY A 7 -16.83 -4.19 4.12
C GLY A 7 -15.72 -4.09 3.06
N VAL A 8 -16.03 -3.80 1.79
CA VAL A 8 -15.00 -3.66 0.74
C VAL A 8 -14.43 -2.24 0.61
N GLU A 9 -15.14 -1.24 1.13
CA GLU A 9 -14.88 0.15 0.80
C GLU A 9 -13.57 0.66 1.40
N LEU A 10 -13.29 0.30 2.65
CA LEU A 10 -12.04 0.68 3.30
C LEU A 10 -10.82 0.12 2.56
N GLY A 11 -10.88 -1.14 2.12
CA GLY A 11 -9.80 -1.77 1.36
C GLY A 11 -9.51 -1.04 0.05
N LYS A 12 -10.57 -0.63 -0.68
CA LYS A 12 -10.43 0.15 -1.91
C LYS A 12 -9.77 1.51 -1.66
N GLN A 13 -10.18 2.20 -0.60
CA GLN A 13 -9.63 3.51 -0.25
C GLN A 13 -8.15 3.42 0.14
N LEU A 14 -7.77 2.41 0.92
CA LEU A 14 -6.37 2.18 1.30
C LEU A 14 -5.51 1.83 0.08
N ALA A 15 -5.98 0.93 -0.79
CA ALA A 15 -5.25 0.55 -1.99
C ALA A 15 -4.99 1.75 -2.93
N ASN A 16 -6.00 2.61 -3.11
CA ASN A 16 -5.85 3.83 -3.93
C ASN A 16 -4.81 4.81 -3.38
N LYS A 17 -4.61 4.84 -2.05
CA LYS A 17 -3.56 5.66 -1.42
C LYS A 17 -2.17 5.04 -1.55
N ILE A 18 -2.06 3.72 -1.39
CA ILE A 18 -0.77 3.01 -1.43
C ILE A 18 -0.22 2.90 -2.86
N LEU A 19 -1.07 2.66 -3.87
CA LEU A 19 -0.65 2.45 -5.25
C LEU A 19 0.34 3.51 -5.81
N PRO A 20 0.11 4.83 -5.67
CA PRO A 20 1.08 5.83 -6.14
C PRO A 20 2.41 5.76 -5.38
N GLU A 21 2.40 5.41 -4.10
CA GLU A 21 3.60 5.30 -3.27
C GLU A 21 4.51 4.14 -3.70
N LEU A 22 4.02 3.17 -4.48
CA LEU A 22 4.83 2.05 -4.99
C LEU A 22 5.64 2.37 -6.25
N ARG A 23 5.44 3.54 -6.86
CA ARG A 23 5.95 3.87 -8.20
C ARG A 23 7.39 4.35 -8.21
N ASP A 24 7.81 5.06 -7.17
CA ASP A 24 9.18 5.54 -7.00
C ASP A 24 9.96 4.67 -6.03
N ASP A 25 11.25 4.96 -5.91
CA ASP A 25 12.20 4.25 -5.06
C ASP A 25 12.47 4.98 -3.73
N GLU A 26 11.70 6.03 -3.43
CA GLU A 26 11.88 6.80 -2.21
C GLU A 26 11.32 6.06 -1.00
N ARG A 27 12.02 6.13 0.13
CA ARG A 27 11.54 5.53 1.37
C ARG A 27 10.35 6.32 1.92
N ILE A 28 9.29 5.63 2.35
CA ILE A 28 8.09 6.26 2.93
C ILE A 28 8.01 6.11 4.46
N SER A 29 7.27 7.02 5.09
CA SER A 29 6.99 7.02 6.54
C SER A 29 5.59 7.56 6.90
N SER A 30 4.65 7.53 5.95
CA SER A 30 3.32 8.15 6.05
C SER A 30 2.26 7.28 6.76
N HIS A 31 2.51 5.98 6.96
CA HIS A 31 1.57 5.03 7.56
C HIS A 31 2.05 4.51 8.92
N ASP A 32 1.38 3.49 9.45
CA ASP A 32 1.91 2.74 10.59
C ASP A 32 3.22 2.01 10.24
N SER A 33 3.94 1.58 11.27
CA SER A 33 5.25 0.96 11.12
C SER A 33 5.25 -0.30 10.27
N SER A 34 4.15 -1.09 10.29
CA SER A 34 4.07 -2.33 9.52
C SER A 34 3.92 -2.03 8.03
N THR A 35 2.95 -1.18 7.67
CA THR A 35 2.72 -0.76 6.28
C THR A 35 3.94 -0.06 5.68
N ASN A 36 4.57 0.87 6.41
CA ASN A 36 5.80 1.52 5.94
C ASN A 36 6.92 0.51 5.68
N SER A 37 7.12 -0.45 6.59
CA SER A 37 8.20 -1.43 6.45
C SER A 37 7.98 -2.34 5.24
N LEU A 38 6.77 -2.84 5.03
CA LEU A 38 6.44 -3.71 3.89
C LEU A 38 6.58 -2.99 2.55
N ILE A 39 6.14 -1.72 2.45
CA ILE A 39 6.28 -0.94 1.23
C ILE A 39 7.77 -0.70 0.90
N ASN A 40 8.57 -0.32 1.90
CA ASN A 40 10.00 -0.08 1.69
C ASN A 40 10.75 -1.36 1.30
N ILE A 41 10.45 -2.50 1.93
CA ILE A 41 11.02 -3.81 1.53
C ILE A 41 10.63 -4.15 0.09
N PHE A 42 9.37 -3.94 -0.29
CA PHE A 42 8.93 -4.17 -1.67
C PHE A 42 9.70 -3.31 -2.67
N LYS A 43 9.92 -2.03 -2.37
CA LYS A 43 10.72 -1.12 -3.23
C LYS A 43 12.15 -1.60 -3.38
N GLU A 44 12.80 -1.97 -2.28
CA GLU A 44 14.16 -2.52 -2.26
C GLU A 44 14.25 -3.76 -3.18
N MET A 45 13.35 -4.74 -2.98
CA MET A 45 13.29 -5.95 -3.81
C MET A 45 13.00 -5.69 -5.29
N LYS A 46 12.14 -4.71 -5.60
CA LYS A 46 11.86 -4.31 -6.99
C LYS A 46 13.12 -3.80 -7.69
N ASN A 47 13.96 -3.06 -6.97
CA ASN A 47 15.16 -2.43 -7.53
C ASN A 47 16.30 -3.42 -7.70
N ASP A 48 16.43 -4.39 -6.78
CA ASP A 48 17.43 -5.45 -6.88
C ASP A 48 17.23 -6.40 -8.07
N VAL A 49 16.02 -6.43 -8.65
CA VAL A 49 15.66 -7.28 -9.79
C VAL A 49 15.87 -6.56 -11.15
N ASN A 50 16.11 -5.25 -11.15
CA ASN A 50 16.33 -4.45 -12.38
C ASN A 50 17.81 -4.26 -12.70
#